data_AF-A0A376S9Z2-F1
#
_entry.id   AF-A0A376S9Z2-F1
#
_cell.length_a   1.000
_cell.length_b   1.000
_cell.length_c   1.000
_cell.angle_alpha   90.00
_cell.angle_beta   90.00
_cell.angle_gamma   90.00
#
_symmetry.space_group_name_H-M   'P 1'
#
loop_
_entity.id
_entity.type
_entity.pdbx_description
1 polymer ?
#
loop_
_entity_poly.entity_id
_entity_poly.type
_entity_poly.pdbx_seq_one_letter_code
_entity_poly.pdbx_strand_id
1 'polypeptide(L)'
;MFPQCKFSREFLHPRYWLTWFGLGVLWLWVQLPYPVFSAFSARVLAQLARPFLKRRESIARKNLELCFPQHSAEEREKMIAENFRSLGMALVETGMAWFWPDSRVRKWFDVEGLDNLKRAQMQNRGVMVVGVHFMSLELGGRVMGLCNQ
;
A
#
# COMPACT_ATOMS: atom_id res chain seq x y z
N MET A 1 -20.88 -16.70 6.67
CA MET A 1 -21.39 -15.31 6.63
C MET A 1 -20.52 -14.49 7.56
N PHE A 2 -19.64 -13.63 7.02
CA PHE A 2 -18.80 -12.79 7.86
C PHE A 2 -19.67 -11.77 8.61
N PRO A 3 -19.40 -11.50 9.91
CA PRO A 3 -20.17 -10.54 10.67
C PRO A 3 -20.06 -9.16 10.02
N GLN A 4 -21.20 -8.50 9.79
CA GLN A 4 -21.21 -7.12 9.32
C GLN A 4 -20.74 -6.21 10.45
N CYS A 5 -19.65 -5.46 10.23
CA CYS A 5 -19.30 -4.35 11.10
C CYS A 5 -20.40 -3.29 11.03
N LYS A 6 -21.20 -3.17 12.10
CA LYS A 6 -22.20 -2.13 12.23
C LYS A 6 -21.54 -0.87 12.78
N PHE A 7 -21.78 0.26 12.13
CA PHE A 7 -21.32 1.55 12.64
C PHE A 7 -22.00 1.86 13.98
N SER A 8 -21.21 2.13 15.01
CA SER A 8 -21.69 2.57 16.32
C SER A 8 -21.49 4.08 16.48
N ARG A 9 -22.47 4.77 17.09
CA ARG A 9 -22.36 6.20 17.43
C ARG A 9 -21.21 6.49 18.40
N GLU A 10 -20.72 5.49 19.11
CA GLU A 10 -19.53 5.60 19.97
C GLU A 10 -18.28 6.04 19.20
N PHE A 11 -18.20 5.76 17.89
CA PHE A 11 -17.08 6.20 17.06
C PHE A 11 -17.07 7.71 16.83
N LEU A 12 -18.17 8.44 17.12
CA LEU A 12 -18.23 9.90 17.03
C LEU A 12 -17.73 10.60 18.30
N HIS A 13 -17.37 9.85 19.35
CA HIS A 13 -16.86 10.40 20.60
C HIS A 13 -15.62 11.30 20.35
N PRO A 14 -15.46 12.43 21.07
CA PRO A 14 -14.36 13.38 20.87
C PRO A 14 -12.95 12.75 20.85
N ARG A 15 -12.77 11.62 21.56
CA ARG A 15 -11.53 10.83 21.55
C ARG A 15 -11.07 10.41 20.14
N TYR A 16 -11.99 10.29 19.19
CA TYR A 16 -11.72 9.85 17.81
C TYR A 16 -11.66 10.99 16.80
N TRP A 17 -11.83 12.25 17.22
CA TRP A 17 -11.85 13.38 16.28
C TRP A 17 -10.54 13.52 15.50
N LEU A 18 -9.39 13.25 16.12
CA LEU A 18 -8.11 13.25 15.41
C LEU A 18 -8.04 12.16 14.33
N THR A 19 -8.59 10.98 14.62
CA THR A 19 -8.69 9.88 13.65
C THR A 19 -9.61 10.27 12.50
N TRP A 20 -10.79 10.83 12.77
CA TRP A 20 -11.71 11.30 11.74
C TRP A 20 -11.11 12.43 10.89
N PHE A 21 -10.40 13.34 11.52
CA PHE A 21 -9.67 14.39 10.82
C PHE A 21 -8.62 13.78 9.87
N GLY A 22 -7.80 12.84 10.35
CA GLY A 22 -6.82 12.13 9.52
C GLY A 22 -7.46 11.38 8.35
N LEU A 23 -8.58 10.68 8.58
CA LEU A 23 -9.34 10.01 7.53
C LEU A 23 -9.92 11.00 6.52
N GLY A 24 -10.44 12.14 6.97
CA GLY A 24 -10.96 13.20 6.11
C GLY A 24 -9.87 13.82 5.23
N VAL A 25 -8.69 14.09 5.81
CA VAL A 25 -7.51 14.56 5.06
C VAL A 25 -7.07 13.53 4.03
N LEU A 26 -6.97 12.25 4.41
CA LEU A 26 -6.60 11.17 3.49
C LEU A 26 -7.63 11.00 2.38
N TRP A 27 -8.92 11.10 2.70
CA TRP A 27 -10.01 11.02 1.72
C TRP A 27 -9.91 12.17 0.69
N LEU A 28 -9.77 13.41 1.15
CA LEU A 28 -9.61 14.58 0.27
C LEU A 28 -8.35 14.45 -0.61
N TRP A 29 -7.25 13.99 -0.02
CA TRP A 29 -5.99 13.77 -0.72
C TRP A 29 -6.17 12.86 -1.93
N VAL A 30 -6.78 11.69 -1.73
CA VAL A 30 -6.89 10.69 -2.80
C VAL A 30 -7.94 11.01 -3.86
N GLN A 31 -8.75 12.06 -3.69
CA GLN A 31 -9.63 12.54 -4.76
C GLN A 31 -8.89 13.27 -5.87
N LEU A 32 -7.68 13.78 -5.60
CA LEU A 32 -6.92 14.60 -6.55
C LEU A 32 -6.48 13.82 -7.81
N PRO A 33 -6.19 14.51 -8.94
CA PRO A 33 -5.79 13.88 -10.20
C PRO A 33 -4.52 13.04 -10.05
N TYR A 34 -4.67 11.73 -10.26
CA TYR A 34 -3.82 10.72 -9.65
C TYR A 34 -2.37 10.62 -10.15
N PRO A 35 -2.02 10.69 -11.46
CA PRO A 35 -0.66 10.33 -11.85
C PRO A 35 0.38 11.35 -11.38
N VAL A 36 0.09 12.64 -11.47
CA VAL A 36 1.06 13.69 -11.11
C VAL A 36 1.08 13.92 -9.60
N PHE A 37 -0.10 13.91 -8.96
CA PHE A 37 -0.18 14.21 -7.54
C PHE A 37 0.38 13.08 -6.67
N SER A 38 0.21 11.81 -7.08
CA SER A 38 0.70 10.64 -6.33
C SER A 38 2.23 10.58 -6.27
N ALA A 39 2.91 10.78 -7.40
CA ALA A 39 4.37 10.76 -7.44
C ALA A 39 4.99 11.92 -6.63
N PHE A 40 4.40 13.11 -6.73
CA PHE A 40 4.81 14.26 -5.94
C PHE A 40 4.57 14.03 -4.44
N SER A 41 3.36 13.61 -4.07
CA SER A 41 2.99 13.36 -2.67
C SER A 41 3.85 12.31 -2.01
N ALA A 42 4.13 11.19 -2.69
CA ALA A 42 5.00 10.17 -2.12
C ALA A 42 6.44 10.64 -1.94
N ARG A 43 6.97 11.45 -2.85
CA ARG A 43 8.29 12.05 -2.67
C ARG A 43 8.33 12.96 -1.45
N VAL A 44 7.33 13.82 -1.29
CA VAL A 44 7.22 14.73 -0.14
C VAL A 44 7.05 13.94 1.15
N LEU A 45 6.16 12.97 1.19
CA LEU A 45 5.94 12.09 2.34
C LEU A 45 7.21 11.33 2.72
N ALA A 46 7.91 10.77 1.74
CA ALA A 46 9.17 10.06 1.96
C ALA A 46 10.23 10.97 2.58
N GLN A 47 10.39 12.18 2.03
CA GLN A 47 11.35 13.17 2.54
C GLN A 47 11.00 13.64 3.96
N LEU A 48 9.72 13.89 4.24
CA LEU A 48 9.25 14.29 5.56
C LEU A 48 9.36 13.16 6.58
N ALA A 49 9.11 11.92 6.19
CA ALA A 49 9.15 10.76 7.09
C ALA A 49 10.58 10.30 7.40
N ARG A 50 11.51 10.41 6.43
CA ARG A 50 12.90 9.94 6.57
C ARG A 50 13.61 10.40 7.85
N PRO A 51 13.61 11.70 8.25
CA PRO A 51 14.29 12.14 9.46
C PRO A 51 13.72 11.54 10.76
N PHE A 52 12.44 11.14 10.76
CA PHE A 52 11.79 10.50 11.90
C PHE A 52 11.99 8.97 11.92
N LEU A 53 12.40 8.38 10.80
CA LEU A 53 12.50 6.94 10.60
C LEU A 53 13.95 6.43 10.54
N LYS A 54 14.87 7.07 11.28
CA LYS A 54 16.31 6.72 11.30
C LYS A 54 16.60 5.25 11.58
N ARG A 55 15.82 4.63 12.49
CA ARG A 55 15.96 3.18 12.78
C ARG A 55 15.60 2.33 11.56
N ARG A 56 14.53 2.67 10.84
CA ARG A 56 14.14 1.94 9.62
C ARG A 56 15.17 2.13 8.51
N GLU A 57 15.75 3.32 8.39
CA GLU A 57 16.83 3.57 7.44
C GLU A 57 18.06 2.71 7.73
N SER A 58 18.50 2.66 8.99
CA SER A 58 19.65 1.85 9.39
C SER A 58 19.44 0.35 9.09
N ILE A 59 18.24 -0.17 9.36
CA ILE A 59 17.89 -1.56 9.04
C ILE A 59 17.91 -1.79 7.53
N ALA A 60 17.27 -0.91 6.74
CA ALA A 60 17.25 -1.03 5.28
C ALA A 60 18.68 -1.01 4.70
N ARG A 61 19.54 -0.12 5.20
CA ARG A 61 20.94 -0.04 4.80
C ARG A 61 21.68 -1.34 5.08
N LYS A 62 21.55 -1.88 6.30
CA LYS A 62 22.22 -3.14 6.67
C LYS A 62 21.73 -4.31 5.83
N ASN A 63 20.43 -4.38 5.56
CA ASN A 63 19.85 -5.42 4.72
C ASN A 63 20.39 -5.34 3.29
N LEU A 64 20.48 -4.13 2.72
CA LEU A 64 21.03 -3.95 1.37
C LEU A 64 22.53 -4.26 1.31
N GLU A 65 23.31 -3.93 2.34
CA GLU A 65 24.72 -4.35 2.40
C GLU A 65 24.88 -5.88 2.40
N LEU A 66 24.00 -6.60 3.10
CA LEU A 66 24.05 -8.05 3.20
C LEU A 66 23.51 -8.75 1.94
N CYS A 67 22.40 -8.26 1.38
CA CYS A 67 21.76 -8.86 0.20
C CYS A 67 22.46 -8.48 -1.12
N PHE A 68 23.11 -7.32 -1.16
CA PHE A 68 23.69 -6.72 -2.36
C PHE A 68 25.15 -6.29 -2.15
N PRO A 69 26.05 -7.20 -1.72
CA PRO A 69 27.45 -6.89 -1.40
C PRO A 69 28.25 -6.34 -2.60
N GLN A 70 27.85 -6.66 -3.82
CA GLN A 70 28.46 -6.22 -5.07
C GLN A 70 28.12 -4.78 -5.47
N HIS A 71 27.03 -4.21 -4.93
CA HIS A 71 26.59 -2.87 -5.28
C HIS A 71 27.43 -1.79 -4.60
N SER A 72 27.65 -0.67 -5.28
CA SER A 72 28.37 0.47 -4.72
C SER A 72 27.57 1.15 -3.60
N ALA A 73 28.25 1.94 -2.77
CA ALA A 73 27.58 2.72 -1.73
C ALA A 73 26.52 3.69 -2.31
N GLU A 74 26.78 4.24 -3.50
CA GLU A 74 25.84 5.14 -4.19
C GLU A 74 24.59 4.40 -4.69
N GLU A 75 24.76 3.20 -5.25
CA GLU A 75 23.64 2.38 -5.71
C GLU A 75 22.74 1.96 -4.54
N ARG A 76 23.35 1.54 -3.42
CA ARG A 76 22.60 1.22 -2.20
C ARG A 76 21.85 2.43 -1.67
N GLU A 77 22.46 3.62 -1.70
CA GLU A 77 21.79 4.85 -1.26
C GLU A 77 20.59 5.21 -2.15
N LYS A 78 20.69 5.01 -3.46
CA LYS A 78 19.56 5.15 -4.39
C LYS A 78 18.44 4.16 -4.06
N MET A 79 18.76 2.90 -3.77
CA MET A 79 17.78 1.90 -3.34
C MET A 79 17.10 2.27 -2.01
N ILE A 80 17.84 2.81 -1.04
CA ILE A 80 17.27 3.31 0.22
C ILE A 80 16.28 4.44 -0.06
N ALA A 81 16.66 5.41 -0.89
CA ALA A 81 15.78 6.52 -1.25
C ALA A 81 14.50 6.04 -1.95
N GLU A 82 14.60 5.07 -2.87
CA GLU A 82 13.45 4.46 -3.54
C GLU A 82 12.57 3.63 -2.57
N ASN A 83 13.16 2.96 -1.58
CA ASN A 83 12.40 2.29 -0.53
C ASN A 83 11.58 3.29 0.31
N PHE A 84 12.18 4.43 0.67
CA PHE A 84 11.43 5.51 1.33
C PHE A 84 10.36 6.12 0.43
N ARG A 85 10.62 6.29 -0.88
CA ARG A 85 9.60 6.71 -1.84
C ARG A 85 8.43 5.72 -1.89
N SER A 86 8.73 4.42 -1.84
CA SER A 86 7.74 3.35 -1.79
C SER A 86 6.91 3.41 -0.50
N LEU A 87 7.52 3.77 0.64
CA LEU A 87 6.79 4.02 1.87
C LEU A 87 5.84 5.22 1.76
N GLY A 88 6.25 6.30 1.08
CA GLY A 88 5.37 7.42 0.78
C GLY A 88 4.20 7.01 -0.12
N MET A 89 4.47 6.20 -1.15
CA MET A 89 3.42 5.65 -2.01
C MET A 89 2.45 4.76 -1.25
N ALA A 90 2.93 3.95 -0.30
CA ALA A 90 2.09 3.06 0.50
C ALA A 90 0.93 3.78 1.20
N LEU A 91 1.17 5.00 1.71
CA LEU A 91 0.12 5.80 2.34
C LEU A 91 -0.93 6.27 1.34
N VAL A 92 -0.50 6.70 0.15
CA VAL A 92 -1.39 7.09 -0.94
C VAL A 92 -2.21 5.88 -1.41
N GLU A 93 -1.56 4.73 -1.60
CA GLU A 93 -2.18 3.46 -2.00
C GLU A 93 -3.19 2.96 -0.97
N THR A 94 -2.90 3.13 0.32
CA THR A 94 -3.86 2.83 1.41
C THR A 94 -5.12 3.68 1.25
N GLY A 95 -4.98 4.99 1.03
CA GLY A 95 -6.14 5.86 0.81
C GLY A 95 -6.93 5.47 -0.44
N MET A 96 -6.27 5.10 -1.55
CA MET A 96 -6.96 4.60 -2.74
C MET A 96 -7.72 3.30 -2.43
N ALA A 97 -7.05 2.36 -1.75
CA ALA A 97 -7.61 1.08 -1.39
C ALA A 97 -8.83 1.21 -0.48
N TRP A 98 -8.96 2.29 0.29
CA TRP A 98 -10.12 2.49 1.16
C TRP A 98 -11.22 3.32 0.50
N PHE A 99 -10.88 4.35 -0.27
CA PHE A 99 -11.85 5.36 -0.68
C PHE A 99 -12.21 5.39 -2.16
N TRP A 100 -11.41 4.79 -3.04
CA TRP A 100 -11.77 4.76 -4.47
C TRP A 100 -12.89 3.76 -4.74
N PRO A 101 -13.73 4.01 -5.76
CA PRO A 101 -14.65 2.99 -6.26
C PRO A 101 -13.90 1.93 -7.06
N ASP A 102 -14.45 0.71 -7.10
CA ASP A 102 -13.84 -0.44 -7.79
C ASP A 102 -13.56 -0.16 -9.28
N SER A 103 -14.47 0.55 -9.95
CA SER A 103 -14.33 0.94 -11.35
C SER A 103 -13.10 1.83 -11.62
N ARG A 104 -12.67 2.61 -10.62
CA ARG A 104 -11.45 3.41 -10.72
C ARG A 104 -10.23 2.53 -10.44
N VAL A 105 -10.26 1.71 -9.38
CA VAL A 105 -9.14 0.83 -9.01
C VAL A 105 -8.77 -0.11 -10.17
N ARG A 106 -9.76 -0.70 -10.86
CA ARG A 106 -9.58 -1.59 -12.02
C ARG A 106 -8.79 -0.99 -13.19
N LYS A 107 -8.63 0.34 -13.26
CA LYS A 107 -7.83 1.01 -14.31
C LYS A 107 -6.35 1.11 -13.96
N TRP A 108 -5.96 0.79 -12.73
CA TRP A 108 -4.62 1.04 -12.18
C TRP A 108 -3.88 -0.23 -11.78
N PHE A 109 -4.39 -1.41 -12.16
CA PHE A 109 -3.68 -2.68 -11.96
C PHE A 109 -3.88 -3.59 -13.17
N ASP A 110 -2.92 -4.50 -13.34
CA ASP A 110 -3.03 -5.68 -14.19
C ASP A 110 -2.64 -6.92 -13.37
N VAL A 111 -3.13 -8.09 -13.74
CA VAL A 111 -2.87 -9.34 -13.01
C VAL A 111 -2.39 -10.41 -13.97
N GLU A 112 -1.13 -10.78 -13.82
CA GLU A 112 -0.54 -11.90 -14.52
C GLU A 112 -0.80 -13.22 -13.79
N GLY A 113 -1.10 -14.28 -14.53
CA GLY A 113 -1.26 -15.63 -13.98
C GLY A 113 -2.60 -15.92 -13.29
N LEU A 114 -3.61 -15.05 -13.43
CA LEU A 114 -4.95 -15.26 -12.89
C LEU A 114 -5.60 -16.57 -13.37
N ASP A 115 -5.25 -17.04 -14.57
CA ASP A 115 -5.74 -18.31 -15.12
C ASP A 115 -5.28 -19.53 -14.32
N ASN A 116 -4.16 -19.44 -13.60
CA ASN A 116 -3.71 -20.51 -12.70
C ASN A 116 -4.68 -20.68 -11.53
N LEU A 117 -5.13 -19.56 -10.96
CA LEU A 117 -6.11 -19.53 -9.89
C LEU A 117 -7.46 -20.09 -10.37
N LYS A 118 -7.97 -19.57 -11.50
CA LYS A 118 -9.26 -20.00 -12.08
C LYS A 118 -9.27 -21.49 -12.40
N ARG A 119 -8.19 -22.03 -13.00
CA ARG A 119 -8.07 -23.46 -13.30
C ARG A 119 -8.11 -24.34 -12.05
N ALA A 120 -7.40 -23.94 -10.98
CA ALA A 120 -7.43 -24.69 -9.73
C ALA A 120 -8.84 -24.67 -9.09
N GLN A 121 -9.52 -23.53 -9.14
CA GLN A 121 -10.90 -23.39 -8.63
C GLN A 121 -11.90 -24.23 -9.42
N MET A 122 -11.81 -24.25 -10.77
CA MET A 122 -12.66 -25.10 -11.61
C MET A 122 -12.50 -26.60 -11.31
N GLN A 123 -11.33 -27.01 -10.82
CA GLN A 123 -11.05 -28.39 -10.41
C GLN A 123 -11.49 -28.68 -8.96
N ASN A 124 -12.23 -27.79 -8.30
CA ASN A 124 -12.62 -27.88 -6.89
C ASN A 124 -11.43 -28.08 -5.94
N ARG A 125 -10.25 -27.56 -6.30
CA ARG A 125 -9.07 -27.59 -5.43
C ARG A 125 -9.02 -26.32 -4.59
N GLY A 126 -8.73 -26.46 -3.29
CA GLY A 126 -8.40 -25.33 -2.44
C GLY A 126 -7.12 -24.65 -2.93
N VAL A 127 -7.08 -23.32 -2.85
CA VAL A 127 -5.91 -22.52 -3.27
C VAL A 127 -5.33 -21.80 -2.06
N MET A 128 -4.04 -22.02 -1.80
CA MET A 128 -3.28 -21.27 -0.81
C MET A 128 -2.51 -20.16 -1.53
N VAL A 129 -2.86 -18.90 -1.21
CA VAL A 129 -2.17 -17.73 -1.74
C VAL A 129 -1.08 -17.32 -0.76
N VAL A 130 0.18 -17.33 -1.22
CA VAL A 130 1.33 -16.86 -0.44
C VAL A 130 1.71 -15.46 -0.94
N GLY A 131 1.52 -14.46 -0.10
CA GLY A 131 1.94 -13.08 -0.37
C GLY A 131 3.26 -12.75 0.32
N VAL A 132 4.03 -11.85 -0.28
CA VAL A 132 5.18 -11.20 0.38
C VAL A 132 4.70 -9.86 0.94
N HIS A 133 5.23 -9.47 2.09
CA HIS A 133 4.90 -8.18 2.70
C HIS A 133 5.56 -7.02 1.93
N PHE A 134 4.88 -6.54 0.89
CA PHE A 134 5.26 -5.37 0.12
C PHE A 134 4.60 -4.10 0.67
N MET A 135 5.15 -2.93 0.33
CA MET A 135 4.63 -1.64 0.77
C MET A 135 3.19 -1.39 0.31
N SER A 136 2.81 -1.90 -0.86
CA SER A 136 1.46 -1.77 -1.46
C SER A 136 0.42 -2.77 -0.94
N LEU A 137 0.54 -3.20 0.32
CA LEU A 137 -0.22 -4.33 0.87
C LEU A 137 -1.74 -4.15 0.78
N GLU A 138 -2.24 -2.98 1.20
CA GLU A 138 -3.68 -2.68 1.25
C GLU A 138 -4.30 -2.69 -0.15
N LEU A 139 -3.62 -2.09 -1.12
CA LEU A 139 -4.08 -2.07 -2.51
C LEU A 139 -4.00 -3.46 -3.13
N GLY A 140 -2.92 -4.20 -2.88
CA GLY A 140 -2.79 -5.60 -3.33
C GLY A 140 -3.90 -6.50 -2.79
N GLY A 141 -4.23 -6.37 -1.50
CA GLY A 141 -5.36 -7.08 -0.89
C GLY A 141 -6.69 -6.75 -1.57
N ARG A 142 -6.96 -5.46 -1.83
CA ARG A 142 -8.15 -5.03 -2.55
C ARG A 142 -8.21 -5.56 -3.98
N VAL A 143 -7.10 -5.51 -4.72
CA VAL A 143 -7.01 -6.03 -6.09
C VAL A 143 -7.30 -7.52 -6.14
N MET A 144 -6.72 -8.31 -5.23
CA MET A 144 -7.00 -9.75 -5.14
C MET A 144 -8.48 -10.02 -4.87
N GLY A 145 -9.11 -9.24 -3.98
CA GLY A 145 -10.55 -9.31 -3.75
C GLY A 145 -11.38 -9.03 -5.00
N LEU A 146 -10.96 -8.06 -5.84
CA LEU A 146 -11.64 -7.70 -7.09
C LEU A 146 -11.45 -8.72 -8.22
N CYS A 147 -10.41 -9.56 -8.15
CA CYS A 147 -10.12 -10.61 -9.13
C CYS A 147 -10.87 -11.92 -8.85
N ASN A 148 -11.39 -12.08 -7.63
CA ASN A 148 -12.16 -13.24 -7.20
C ASN A 148 -13.69 -12.98 -7.15
N GLN A 149 -14.14 -11.85 -7.72
CA GLN A 149 -15.56 -11.54 -7.93
C GLN A 149 -16.01 -11.93 -9.34
#